data_AF-A0A940V8I6-F1
#
_entry.id   AF-A0A940V8I6-F1
#
_cell.length_a   1.000
_cell.length_b   1.000
_cell.length_c   1.000
_cell.angle_alpha   90.00
_cell.angle_beta   90.00
_cell.angle_gamma   90.00
#
_symmetry.space_group_name_H-M   'P 1'
#
loop_
_entity.id
_entity.type
_entity.pdbx_description
1 polymer ?
#
loop_
_entity_poly.entity_id
_entity_poly.type
_entity_poly.pdbx_seq_one_letter_code
_entity_poly.pdbx_strand_id
1 'polypeptide(L)'
;PSHRYLPPGRALDPSLQEGRISPELPFVKKVAVEAMVQTYGTAEEADRGIETYIRDFYQKQYPAVAQGQDAKIKAAIGEVKRVYHLNFFPEMKVSWQAYPDNIGHKEFPGCFRCHDEKHVSAEGKVIDRKCDSCHEFLERRAGGAFVRSEATPAFAHPWKLGGKHAEARRHRRLPTPGNWPGSTPRCCAACATAGGR
;
A
#
# COMPACT_ATOMS: atom_id res chain seq x y z
N PRO A 1 0.19 10.17 -21.95
CA PRO A 1 0.71 9.64 -20.66
C PRO A 1 -0.24 9.99 -19.52
N SER A 2 -0.82 9.00 -18.85
CA SER A 2 -1.64 9.21 -17.65
C SER A 2 -0.72 9.23 -16.43
N HIS A 3 -0.74 10.33 -15.66
CA HIS A 3 0.06 10.51 -14.44
C HIS A 3 -0.39 9.56 -13.30
N ARG A 4 -0.13 8.26 -13.43
CA ARG A 4 -0.44 7.25 -12.41
C ARG A 4 0.75 7.09 -11.47
N TYR A 5 0.62 7.59 -10.26
CA TYR A 5 1.62 7.40 -9.19
C TYR A 5 1.26 6.18 -8.36
N LEU A 6 2.15 5.20 -8.34
CA LEU A 6 1.91 3.92 -7.69
C LEU A 6 2.30 3.97 -6.21
N PRO A 7 1.52 3.33 -5.31
CA PRO A 7 1.98 3.09 -3.94
C PRO A 7 3.32 2.34 -3.93
N PRO A 8 4.27 2.67 -3.03
CA PRO A 8 5.61 2.09 -2.99
C PRO A 8 5.64 0.57 -3.08
N GLY A 9 4.73 -0.08 -2.36
CA GLY A 9 4.65 -1.54 -2.33
C GLY A 9 4.37 -2.18 -3.69
N ARG A 10 3.65 -1.48 -4.59
CA ARG A 10 3.40 -1.90 -5.97
C ARG A 10 4.48 -1.37 -6.91
N ALA A 11 4.97 -0.16 -6.67
CA ALA A 11 6.01 0.47 -7.48
C ALA A 11 7.32 -0.33 -7.48
N LEU A 12 7.65 -1.00 -6.37
CA LEU A 12 8.85 -1.82 -6.20
C LEU A 12 8.72 -3.24 -6.78
N ASP A 13 7.50 -3.72 -7.05
CA ASP A 13 7.28 -5.11 -7.46
C ASP A 13 8.06 -5.50 -8.73
N PRO A 14 8.07 -4.70 -9.82
CA PRO A 14 8.88 -5.02 -11.00
C PRO A 14 10.37 -5.16 -10.68
N SER A 15 10.91 -4.27 -9.85
CA SER A 15 12.32 -4.27 -9.48
C SER A 15 12.73 -5.49 -8.65
N LEU A 16 11.81 -6.03 -7.83
CA LEU A 16 12.00 -7.28 -7.11
C LEU A 16 11.87 -8.49 -8.02
N GLN A 17 10.86 -8.50 -8.89
CA GLN A 17 10.61 -9.59 -9.83
C GLN A 17 11.76 -9.77 -10.83
N GLU A 18 12.34 -8.66 -11.29
CA GLU A 18 13.45 -8.65 -12.24
C GLU A 18 14.82 -8.79 -11.56
N GLY A 19 14.87 -8.92 -10.22
CA GLY A 19 16.11 -9.09 -9.47
C GLY A 19 17.01 -7.84 -9.39
N ARG A 20 16.53 -6.66 -9.81
CA ARG A 20 17.24 -5.38 -9.61
C ARG A 20 17.43 -5.07 -8.13
N ILE A 21 16.44 -5.45 -7.31
CA ILE A 21 16.55 -5.52 -5.85
C ILE A 21 16.68 -6.99 -5.48
N SER A 22 17.81 -7.37 -4.89
CA SER A 22 18.06 -8.77 -4.52
C SER A 22 17.06 -9.25 -3.44
N PRO A 23 16.32 -10.36 -3.68
CA PRO A 23 15.41 -10.93 -2.70
C PRO A 23 16.14 -11.62 -1.53
N GLU A 24 17.46 -11.83 -1.64
CA GLU A 24 18.28 -12.41 -0.58
C GLU A 24 18.48 -11.45 0.61
N LEU A 25 18.22 -10.16 0.40
CA LEU A 25 18.26 -9.16 1.46
C LEU A 25 17.02 -9.31 2.36
N PRO A 26 17.19 -9.63 3.67
CA PRO A 26 16.06 -9.85 4.57
C PRO A 26 15.15 -8.64 4.66
N PHE A 27 13.84 -8.84 4.47
CA PHE A 27 12.81 -7.81 4.57
C PHE A 27 12.98 -6.61 3.61
N VAL A 28 13.74 -6.74 2.52
CA VAL A 28 14.08 -5.61 1.65
C VAL A 28 12.88 -4.82 1.14
N LYS A 29 11.79 -5.49 0.76
CA LYS A 29 10.56 -4.83 0.31
C LYS A 29 9.93 -3.98 1.42
N LYS A 30 9.86 -4.53 2.64
CA LYS A 30 9.30 -3.82 3.80
C LYS A 30 10.10 -2.55 4.07
N VAL A 31 11.42 -2.70 4.20
CA VAL A 31 12.34 -1.60 4.54
C VAL A 31 12.33 -0.52 3.47
N ALA A 32 12.32 -0.90 2.18
CA ALA A 32 12.22 0.04 1.08
C ALA A 32 10.90 0.84 1.11
N VAL A 33 9.76 0.17 1.34
CA VAL A 33 8.48 0.85 1.50
C VAL A 33 8.50 1.82 2.68
N GLU A 34 9.03 1.39 3.84
CA GLU A 34 9.14 2.23 5.03
C GLU A 34 10.02 3.47 4.79
N ALA A 35 11.13 3.32 4.07
CA ALA A 35 12.00 4.41 3.66
C ALA A 35 11.28 5.39 2.71
N MET A 36 10.57 4.89 1.70
CA MET A 36 9.90 5.72 0.69
C MET A 36 8.70 6.51 1.23
N VAL A 37 8.06 6.07 2.32
CA VAL A 37 6.88 6.75 2.89
C VAL A 37 7.22 7.75 4.00
N GLN A 38 8.50 8.01 4.26
CA GLN A 38 8.90 9.11 5.12
C GLN A 38 8.55 10.45 4.47
N THR A 39 8.43 11.48 5.30
CA THR A 39 8.19 12.84 4.82
C THR A 39 9.50 13.46 4.38
N TYR A 40 9.55 13.92 3.14
CA TYR A 40 10.69 14.65 2.56
C TYR A 40 10.21 15.96 1.96
N GLY A 41 11.03 17.01 2.05
CA GLY A 41 10.79 18.31 1.43
C GLY A 41 11.32 18.41 0.00
N THR A 42 12.42 17.71 -0.31
CA THR A 42 13.01 17.70 -1.66
C THR A 42 13.44 16.31 -2.12
N ALA A 43 13.70 16.17 -3.41
CA ALA A 43 14.27 14.98 -4.04
C ALA A 43 15.61 14.57 -3.38
N GLU A 44 16.49 15.54 -3.10
CA GLU A 44 17.81 15.28 -2.49
C GLU A 44 17.69 14.88 -1.02
N GLU A 45 16.73 15.44 -0.30
CA GLU A 45 16.41 15.01 1.06
C GLU A 45 15.90 13.57 1.08
N ALA A 46 15.02 13.22 0.14
CA ALA A 46 14.53 11.86 -0.03
C ALA A 46 15.67 10.87 -0.33
N ASP A 47 16.59 11.23 -1.23
CA ASP A 47 17.74 10.38 -1.53
C ASP A 47 18.62 10.11 -0.31
N ARG A 48 18.95 11.14 0.47
CA ARG A 48 19.75 10.98 1.70
C ARG A 48 18.98 10.19 2.77
N GLY A 49 17.69 10.47 2.91
CA GLY A 49 16.82 9.82 3.88
C GLY A 49 16.62 8.33 3.59
N ILE A 50 16.36 7.97 2.33
CA ILE A 50 16.18 6.59 1.90
C ILE A 50 17.45 5.78 2.13
N GLU A 51 18.60 6.33 1.73
CA GLU A 51 19.88 5.67 1.94
C GLU A 51 20.18 5.44 3.41
N THR A 52 20.06 6.49 4.23
CA THR A 52 20.28 6.41 5.67
C THR A 52 19.36 5.37 6.30
N TYR A 53 18.06 5.39 5.98
CA TYR A 53 17.08 4.48 6.55
C TYR A 53 17.42 3.01 6.27
N ILE A 54 17.73 2.69 5.01
CA ILE A 54 18.02 1.32 4.59
C ILE A 54 19.35 0.83 5.21
N ARG A 55 20.39 1.67 5.20
CA ARG A 55 21.69 1.31 5.79
C ARG A 55 21.57 1.10 7.31
N ASP A 56 20.90 2.02 8.00
CA ASP A 56 20.67 1.92 9.44
C ASP A 56 19.93 0.64 9.82
N PHE A 57 18.91 0.26 9.04
CA PHE A 57 18.17 -0.97 9.27
C PHE A 57 19.09 -2.19 9.22
N TYR A 58 19.88 -2.35 8.15
CA TYR A 58 20.77 -3.50 8.02
C TYR A 58 21.91 -3.47 9.04
N GLN A 59 22.49 -2.30 9.34
CA GLN A 59 23.53 -2.18 10.36
C GLN A 59 23.02 -2.59 11.75
N LYS A 60 21.80 -2.19 12.12
CA LYS A 60 21.23 -2.45 13.45
C LYS A 60 20.63 -3.85 13.58
N GLN A 61 19.92 -4.32 12.56
CA GLN A 61 19.13 -5.56 12.63
C GLN A 61 19.84 -6.77 11.99
N TYR A 62 20.74 -6.54 11.02
CA TYR A 62 21.44 -7.60 10.30
C TYR A 62 22.93 -7.27 10.04
N PRO A 63 23.77 -7.09 11.09
CA PRO A 63 25.17 -6.66 10.92
C PRO A 63 25.99 -7.52 9.97
N ALA A 64 25.77 -8.85 9.98
CA ALA A 64 26.43 -9.78 9.06
C ALA A 64 26.04 -9.54 7.59
N VAL A 65 24.78 -9.16 7.32
CA VAL A 65 24.32 -8.77 5.98
C VAL A 65 24.94 -7.43 5.58
N ALA A 66 25.00 -6.46 6.50
CA ALA A 66 25.62 -5.17 6.25
C ALA A 66 27.11 -5.28 5.86
N GLN A 67 27.85 -6.20 6.49
CA GLN A 67 29.27 -6.44 6.19
C GLN A 67 29.46 -7.32 4.93
N GLY A 68 28.67 -8.37 4.77
CA GLY A 68 28.87 -9.36 3.71
C GLY A 68 28.14 -9.06 2.40
N GLN A 69 27.18 -8.14 2.39
CA GLN A 69 26.31 -7.87 1.22
C GLN A 69 26.19 -6.37 0.88
N ASP A 70 27.17 -5.54 1.23
CA ASP A 70 27.11 -4.08 0.97
C ASP A 70 26.84 -3.74 -0.50
N ALA A 71 27.42 -4.49 -1.45
CA ALA A 71 27.15 -4.30 -2.87
C ALA A 71 25.65 -4.47 -3.23
N LYS A 72 24.99 -5.47 -2.65
CA LYS A 72 23.54 -5.70 -2.85
C LYS A 72 22.71 -4.63 -2.17
N ILE A 73 23.10 -4.19 -0.97
CA ILE A 73 22.44 -3.09 -0.25
C ILE A 73 22.54 -1.79 -1.06
N LYS A 74 23.73 -1.47 -1.58
CA LYS A 74 23.97 -0.29 -2.42
C LYS A 74 23.14 -0.33 -3.70
N ALA A 75 23.09 -1.49 -4.38
CA ALA A 75 22.25 -1.67 -5.56
C ALA A 75 20.76 -1.49 -5.24
N ALA A 76 20.29 -2.08 -4.14
CA ALA A 76 18.92 -1.92 -3.69
C ALA A 76 18.58 -0.46 -3.37
N ILE A 77 19.45 0.28 -2.68
CA ILE A 77 19.28 1.70 -2.39
C ILE A 77 19.14 2.51 -3.67
N GLY A 78 20.03 2.28 -4.65
CA GLY A 78 19.97 2.96 -5.95
C GLY A 78 18.64 2.73 -6.68
N GLU A 79 18.17 1.48 -6.68
CA GLU A 79 16.90 1.14 -7.33
C GLU A 79 15.69 1.70 -6.58
N VAL A 80 15.71 1.71 -5.24
CA VAL A 80 14.64 2.32 -4.43
C VAL A 80 14.55 3.83 -4.69
N LYS A 81 15.68 4.54 -4.74
CA LYS A 81 15.72 5.97 -5.12
C LYS A 81 15.15 6.18 -6.53
N ARG A 82 15.56 5.36 -7.51
CA ARG A 82 15.02 5.44 -8.87
C ARG A 82 13.50 5.27 -8.90
N VAL A 83 12.96 4.28 -8.19
CA VAL A 83 11.51 4.03 -8.12
C VAL A 83 10.78 5.17 -7.39
N TYR A 84 11.41 5.76 -6.37
CA TYR A 84 10.89 6.94 -5.66
C TYR A 84 10.71 8.12 -6.62
N HIS A 85 11.73 8.48 -7.39
CA HIS A 85 11.68 9.59 -8.35
C HIS A 85 10.67 9.40 -9.50
N LEU A 86 10.18 8.18 -9.72
CA LEU A 86 9.10 7.92 -10.68
C LEU A 86 7.70 8.11 -10.10
N ASN A 87 7.56 8.14 -8.76
CA ASN A 87 6.26 8.09 -8.09
C ASN A 87 6.04 9.21 -7.06
N PHE A 88 7.10 9.93 -6.66
CA PHE A 88 7.09 10.95 -5.63
C PHE A 88 7.81 12.20 -6.13
N PHE A 89 7.17 13.35 -5.93
CA PHE A 89 7.74 14.66 -6.24
C PHE A 89 7.45 15.60 -5.05
N PRO A 90 8.31 15.57 -4.02
CA PRO A 90 8.14 16.30 -2.77
C PRO A 90 7.82 17.79 -2.94
N GLU A 91 8.57 18.46 -3.80
CA GLU A 91 8.49 19.90 -4.06
C GLU A 91 7.13 20.29 -4.66
N MET A 92 6.57 19.39 -5.47
CA MET A 92 5.26 19.57 -6.09
C MET A 92 4.12 19.01 -5.21
N LYS A 93 4.44 18.39 -4.07
CA LYS A 93 3.50 17.68 -3.20
C LYS A 93 2.71 16.60 -3.96
N VAL A 94 3.36 15.95 -4.93
CA VAL A 94 2.76 14.91 -5.76
C VAL A 94 3.23 13.55 -5.25
N SER A 95 2.27 12.66 -4.97
CA SER A 95 2.51 11.27 -4.62
C SER A 95 1.26 10.43 -4.88
N TRP A 96 1.40 9.12 -4.73
CA TRP A 96 0.27 8.18 -4.76
C TRP A 96 -0.85 8.55 -3.75
N GLN A 97 -0.52 9.20 -2.63
CA GLN A 97 -1.51 9.61 -1.62
C GLN A 97 -2.30 10.83 -2.07
N ALA A 98 -1.62 11.81 -2.68
CA ALA A 98 -2.24 13.02 -3.20
C ALA A 98 -3.08 12.75 -4.47
N TYR A 99 -2.71 11.73 -5.24
CA TYR A 99 -3.37 11.35 -6.49
C TYR A 99 -3.79 9.87 -6.47
N PRO A 100 -4.85 9.52 -5.72
CA PRO A 100 -5.25 8.14 -5.52
C PRO A 100 -5.87 7.51 -6.78
N ASP A 101 -5.46 6.28 -7.09
CA ASP A 101 -6.09 5.45 -8.13
C ASP A 101 -7.24 4.65 -7.52
N ASN A 102 -8.45 5.01 -7.92
CA ASN A 102 -9.67 4.62 -7.26
C ASN A 102 -10.36 3.39 -7.88
N ILE A 103 -9.62 2.64 -8.71
CA ILE A 103 -10.08 1.41 -9.35
C ILE A 103 -10.36 0.26 -8.37
N GLY A 104 -9.80 0.31 -7.15
CA GLY A 104 -9.99 -0.72 -6.13
C GLY A 104 -9.88 -0.18 -4.70
N HIS A 105 -10.24 -1.00 -3.72
CA HIS A 105 -10.29 -0.60 -2.30
C HIS A 105 -9.08 -1.09 -1.47
N LYS A 106 -8.04 -1.63 -2.10
CA LYS A 106 -6.89 -2.24 -1.41
C LYS A 106 -5.94 -1.18 -0.85
N GLU A 107 -5.54 -0.22 -1.67
CA GLU A 107 -4.64 0.88 -1.25
C GLU A 107 -5.37 2.22 -1.08
N PHE A 108 -6.58 2.34 -1.63
CA PHE A 108 -7.36 3.57 -1.68
C PHE A 108 -8.82 3.30 -1.28
N PRO A 109 -9.65 4.34 -1.03
CA PRO A 109 -11.06 4.12 -0.72
C PRO A 109 -11.88 3.41 -1.81
N GLY A 110 -11.43 3.43 -3.08
CA GLY A 110 -12.16 2.77 -4.18
C GLY A 110 -13.64 3.21 -4.26
N CYS A 111 -14.53 2.36 -4.72
CA CYS A 111 -15.97 2.66 -4.78
C CYS A 111 -16.55 3.14 -3.43
N PHE A 112 -15.96 2.75 -2.29
CA PHE A 112 -16.41 3.16 -0.97
C PHE A 112 -16.21 4.65 -0.66
N ARG A 113 -15.66 5.48 -1.57
CA ARG A 113 -15.69 6.94 -1.37
C ARG A 113 -17.11 7.53 -1.42
N CYS A 114 -18.02 6.88 -2.16
CA CYS A 114 -19.42 7.29 -2.26
C CYS A 114 -20.36 6.25 -1.66
N HIS A 115 -19.98 4.97 -1.75
CA HIS A 115 -20.74 3.85 -1.22
C HIS A 115 -20.39 3.67 0.28
N ASP A 116 -20.46 4.72 1.08
CA ASP A 116 -20.10 4.73 2.52
C ASP A 116 -21.29 4.97 3.45
N GLU A 117 -22.50 4.86 2.91
CA GLU A 117 -23.79 5.11 3.58
C GLU A 117 -23.97 6.57 4.03
N LYS A 118 -23.09 7.50 3.66
CA LYS A 118 -23.26 8.93 3.95
C LYS A 118 -24.05 9.66 2.87
N HIS A 119 -24.12 9.09 1.68
CA HIS A 119 -24.92 9.61 0.57
C HIS A 119 -26.32 9.02 0.66
N VAL A 120 -27.20 9.72 1.37
CA VAL A 120 -28.58 9.29 1.67
C VAL A 120 -29.57 10.23 0.99
N SER A 121 -30.56 9.69 0.28
CA SER A 121 -31.67 10.48 -0.27
C SER A 121 -32.61 10.96 0.84
N ALA A 122 -33.51 11.89 0.53
CA ALA A 122 -34.52 12.37 1.48
C ALA A 122 -35.44 11.23 1.97
N GLU A 123 -35.61 10.19 1.15
CA GLU A 123 -36.40 8.99 1.43
C GLU A 123 -35.58 7.90 2.16
N GLY A 124 -34.33 8.18 2.55
CA GLY A 124 -33.49 7.26 3.32
C GLY A 124 -32.73 6.22 2.48
N LYS A 125 -32.73 6.32 1.15
CA LYS A 125 -31.98 5.38 0.29
C LYS A 125 -30.50 5.71 0.27
N VAL A 126 -29.65 4.70 0.39
CA VAL A 126 -28.19 4.82 0.26
C VAL A 126 -27.72 4.23 -1.06
N ILE A 127 -26.55 4.68 -1.51
CA ILE A 127 -25.84 4.00 -2.61
C ILE A 127 -25.46 2.60 -2.13
N ASP A 128 -25.91 1.56 -2.85
CA ASP A 128 -25.64 0.16 -2.46
C ASP A 128 -24.15 -0.12 -2.40
N ARG A 129 -23.70 -1.11 -1.62
CA ARG A 129 -22.26 -1.40 -1.49
C ARG A 129 -21.92 -2.82 -1.90
N LYS A 130 -22.73 -3.39 -2.79
CA LYS A 130 -22.60 -4.79 -3.17
C LYS A 130 -21.46 -4.92 -4.17
N CYS A 131 -20.63 -5.94 -4.01
CA CYS A 131 -19.45 -6.08 -4.88
C CYS A 131 -19.83 -6.65 -6.26
N ASP A 132 -20.91 -7.44 -6.33
CA ASP A 132 -21.48 -7.99 -7.56
C ASP A 132 -22.23 -6.98 -8.43
N SER A 133 -22.43 -5.75 -7.96
CA SER A 133 -23.03 -4.69 -8.79
C SER A 133 -22.11 -4.31 -9.96
N CYS A 134 -20.79 -4.42 -9.78
CA CYS A 134 -19.78 -4.07 -10.78
C CYS A 134 -18.77 -5.19 -11.09
N HIS A 135 -18.63 -6.21 -10.24
CA HIS A 135 -17.67 -7.29 -10.44
C HIS A 135 -18.35 -8.64 -10.64
N GLU A 136 -17.87 -9.40 -11.62
CA GLU A 136 -18.17 -10.82 -11.71
C GLU A 136 -17.06 -11.60 -11.01
N PHE A 137 -17.44 -12.39 -10.01
CA PHE A 137 -16.49 -13.22 -9.27
C PHE A 137 -16.42 -14.60 -9.91
N LEU A 138 -15.20 -15.08 -10.13
CA LEU A 138 -14.95 -16.37 -10.77
C LEU A 138 -14.20 -17.29 -9.80
N GLU A 139 -14.69 -18.50 -9.64
CA GLU A 139 -14.05 -19.58 -8.88
C GLU A 139 -13.44 -20.59 -9.85
N ARG A 140 -12.19 -21.02 -9.60
CA ARG A 140 -11.53 -22.06 -10.39
C ARG A 140 -11.84 -23.45 -9.80
N ARG A 141 -12.52 -24.29 -10.56
CA ARG A 141 -12.82 -25.69 -10.16
C ARG A 141 -11.72 -26.66 -10.56
N ALA A 142 -11.73 -27.83 -9.92
CA ALA A 142 -10.94 -28.98 -10.35
C ALA A 142 -11.22 -29.27 -11.84
N GLY A 143 -10.16 -29.44 -12.64
CA GLY A 143 -10.26 -29.51 -14.11
C GLY A 143 -10.04 -28.17 -14.84
N GLY A 144 -9.87 -27.06 -14.11
CA GLY A 144 -9.40 -25.78 -14.67
C GLY A 144 -10.48 -24.84 -15.20
N ALA A 145 -11.76 -25.23 -15.14
CA ALA A 145 -12.88 -24.37 -15.50
C ALA A 145 -13.09 -23.23 -14.48
N PHE A 146 -13.45 -22.05 -14.99
CA PHE A 146 -13.92 -20.93 -14.16
C PHE A 146 -15.45 -20.90 -14.15
N VAL A 147 -16.06 -20.78 -12.97
CA VAL A 147 -17.50 -20.63 -12.80
C VAL A 147 -17.80 -19.33 -12.06
N ARG A 148 -18.93 -18.68 -12.41
CA ARG A 148 -19.39 -17.51 -11.67
C ARG A 148 -19.72 -17.92 -10.23
N SER A 149 -19.09 -17.25 -9.28
CA SER A 149 -19.36 -17.38 -7.84
C SER A 149 -20.15 -16.18 -7.35
N GLU A 150 -21.03 -16.39 -6.37
CA GLU A 150 -21.71 -15.27 -5.71
C GLU A 150 -20.70 -14.37 -4.98
N ALA A 151 -20.88 -13.05 -5.10
CA ALA A 151 -20.15 -12.04 -4.34
C ALA A 151 -20.62 -12.00 -2.89
N THR A 152 -20.50 -13.13 -2.19
CA THR A 152 -20.91 -13.15 -0.80
C THR A 152 -20.00 -12.22 0.01
N PRO A 153 -20.45 -11.80 1.19
CA PRO A 153 -19.57 -11.25 2.20
C PRO A 153 -18.30 -12.07 2.50
N ALA A 154 -18.33 -13.34 2.10
CA ALA A 154 -17.21 -14.25 2.10
C ALA A 154 -16.61 -14.41 0.70
N PHE A 155 -16.46 -13.34 -0.10
CA PHE A 155 -15.42 -13.34 -1.13
C PHE A 155 -14.14 -13.67 -0.37
N ALA A 156 -13.75 -14.93 -0.48
CA ALA A 156 -12.74 -15.53 0.34
C ALA A 156 -11.46 -14.79 0.02
N HIS A 157 -11.16 -13.76 0.82
CA HIS A 157 -9.80 -13.30 0.88
C HIS A 157 -9.02 -14.56 1.18
N PRO A 158 -8.06 -14.95 0.34
CA PRO A 158 -7.48 -16.28 0.52
C PRO A 158 -6.60 -16.35 1.80
N TRP A 159 -6.63 -15.26 2.57
CA TRP A 159 -6.09 -15.01 3.89
C TRP A 159 -7.24 -14.62 4.82
N LYS A 160 -7.30 -15.22 6.03
CA LYS A 160 -8.27 -14.84 7.06
C LYS A 160 -8.05 -13.39 7.46
N LEU A 161 -8.92 -12.49 6.97
CA LEU A 161 -8.87 -11.08 7.34
C LEU A 161 -9.12 -10.94 8.84
N GLY A 162 -8.20 -10.29 9.55
CA GLY A 162 -8.29 -10.01 10.98
C GLY A 162 -8.59 -8.52 11.27
N GLY A 163 -9.16 -8.25 12.44
CA GLY A 163 -9.41 -6.89 12.93
C GLY A 163 -10.25 -6.03 11.98
N LYS A 164 -9.83 -4.78 11.77
CA LYS A 164 -10.55 -3.79 10.94
C LYS A 164 -10.76 -4.19 9.48
N HIS A 165 -9.98 -5.13 8.94
CA HIS A 165 -10.16 -5.66 7.59
C HIS A 165 -11.31 -6.67 7.51
N ALA A 166 -11.56 -7.42 8.59
CA ALA A 166 -12.78 -8.23 8.74
C ALA A 166 -14.02 -7.33 8.92
N GLU A 167 -13.83 -6.22 9.63
CA GLU A 167 -14.84 -5.19 9.91
C GLU A 167 -14.97 -4.14 8.81
N ALA A 168 -14.24 -4.23 7.69
CA ALA A 168 -14.40 -3.31 6.55
C ALA A 168 -15.83 -3.34 5.98
N ARG A 169 -16.64 -4.33 6.39
CA ARG A 169 -18.11 -4.42 6.24
C ARG A 169 -18.90 -3.36 7.02
N ARG A 170 -18.31 -2.73 8.05
CA ARG A 170 -18.97 -1.87 9.05
C ARG A 170 -18.22 -0.57 9.38
N HIS A 171 -17.21 -0.16 8.61
CA HIS A 171 -16.50 1.09 8.90
C HIS A 171 -17.12 2.30 8.20
N ARG A 172 -17.97 3.00 8.97
CA ARG A 172 -18.43 4.39 8.78
C ARG A 172 -17.29 5.42 8.59
N ARG A 173 -16.03 5.05 8.85
CA ARG A 173 -14.83 5.91 8.70
C ARG A 173 -13.58 5.06 8.42
N LEU A 174 -13.22 4.90 7.15
CA LEU A 174 -11.81 4.83 6.79
C LEU A 174 -11.32 6.28 6.72
N PRO A 175 -10.37 6.72 7.56
CA PRO A 175 -9.81 8.05 7.39
C PRO A 175 -9.09 8.09 6.04
N THR A 176 -9.58 8.98 5.17
CA THR A 176 -8.94 9.34 3.91
C THR A 176 -7.54 9.89 4.20
N PRO A 177 -6.50 9.54 3.43
CA PRO A 177 -5.23 10.24 3.49
C PRO A 177 -5.42 11.63 2.86
N GLY A 178 -5.85 12.59 3.68
CA GLY A 178 -6.11 13.96 3.24
C GLY A 178 -6.56 14.83 4.40
N ASN A 179 -5.68 15.76 4.78
CA ASN A 179 -5.84 16.85 5.77
C ASN A 179 -7.19 16.96 6.49
N TRP A 180 -7.23 16.49 7.74
CA TRP A 180 -8.12 17.04 8.77
C TRP A 180 -7.25 17.66 9.87
N PRO A 181 -7.48 18.92 10.28
CA PRO A 181 -6.81 19.48 11.45
C PRO A 181 -7.34 18.71 12.68
N GLY A 182 -6.44 17.97 13.35
CA GLY A 182 -6.74 17.20 14.56
C GLY A 182 -6.73 15.67 14.41
N SER A 183 -6.51 15.10 13.21
CA SER A 183 -6.31 13.66 13.07
C SER A 183 -4.82 13.33 12.92
N THR A 184 -4.26 12.59 13.88
CA THR A 184 -2.91 12.02 13.76
C THR A 184 -2.82 11.11 12.53
N PRO A 185 -1.83 11.28 11.64
CA PRO A 185 -1.65 10.41 10.49
C PRO A 185 -1.27 9.02 10.99
N ARG A 186 -2.24 8.09 11.00
CA ARG A 186 -1.95 6.69 11.29
C ARG A 186 -1.47 6.03 10.01
N CYS A 187 -0.21 6.27 9.68
CA CYS A 187 0.56 5.47 8.74
C CYS A 187 0.52 3.99 9.16
N CYS A 188 0.91 3.07 8.26
CA CYS A 188 1.01 1.63 8.53
C CYS A 188 1.72 1.29 9.86
N ALA A 189 2.57 2.17 10.39
CA ALA A 189 3.21 2.09 11.70
C ALA A 189 2.23 1.97 12.90
N ALA A 190 1.02 2.56 12.81
CA ALA A 190 0.03 2.45 13.88
C ALA A 190 -0.67 1.07 13.94
N CYS A 191 -0.39 0.17 12.98
CA CYS A 191 -0.87 -1.22 13.00
C CYS A 191 0.02 -2.15 13.85
N ALA A 192 1.21 -1.72 14.28
CA ALA A 192 2.13 -2.59 15.02
C ALA A 192 1.85 -2.67 16.53
N THR A 193 1.06 -1.75 17.11
CA THR A 193 0.91 -1.63 18.59
C THR A 193 -0.47 -2.02 19.13
N ALA A 194 -1.40 -2.49 18.30
CA ALA A 194 -2.74 -2.91 18.74
C ALA A 194 -2.89 -4.44 18.86
N GLY A 195 -1.80 -5.17 19.01
CA GLY A 195 -1.76 -6.61 19.34
C GLY A 195 -1.16 -6.81 20.72
N GLY A 196 -1.91 -6.43 21.76
CA GLY A 196 -1.42 -6.41 23.14
C GLY A 196 -2.54 -6.59 24.15
N ARG A 197 -3.30 -7.69 23.98
CA ARG A 197 -4.20 -8.41 24.89
C ARG A 197 -5.48 -8.84 24.19
#